data_AF-A0A1Z7M2P7-F1
#
_entry.id   AF-A0A1Z7M2P7-F1
#
_cell.length_a   1.000
_cell.length_b   1.000
_cell.length_c   1.000
_cell.angle_alpha   90.00
_cell.angle_beta   90.00
_cell.angle_gamma   90.00
#
_symmetry.space_group_name_H-M   'P 1'
#
loop_
_entity.id
_entity.type
_entity.pdbx_description
1 polymer ?
#
loop_
_entity_poly.entity_id
_entity_poly.type
_entity_poly.pdbx_seq_one_letter_code
_entity_poly.pdbx_strand_id
1 'polypeptide(L)'
;MNGFSEECIEVFLRDQSQLFDEPVAETPEEAEAFLEDCMAVVLDSLEEVKEYLEESGADVDGMTLQEIEDASEVFVLPEGKYLVVEG
;
A
#
# COMPACT_ATOMS: atom_id res chain seq x y z
N MET A 1 -20.18 -2.43 0.39
CA MET A 1 -18.93 -1.97 1.01
C MET A 1 -17.84 -2.66 0.25
N ASN A 2 -17.14 -1.91 -0.60
CA ASN A 2 -15.91 -2.38 -1.24
C ASN A 2 -14.79 -2.00 -0.27
N GLY A 3 -14.67 -2.77 0.82
CA GLY A 3 -13.59 -2.62 1.80
C GLY A 3 -12.37 -3.42 1.38
N PHE A 4 -11.27 -3.29 2.12
CA PHE A 4 -10.07 -4.08 1.92
C PHE A 4 -10.35 -5.56 2.22
N SER A 5 -9.66 -6.46 1.51
CA SER A 5 -9.74 -7.89 1.84
C SER A 5 -9.08 -8.14 3.20
N GLU A 6 -9.49 -9.21 3.88
CA GLU A 6 -8.88 -9.66 5.13
C GLU A 6 -7.35 -9.85 4.96
N GLU A 7 -6.93 -10.47 3.84
CA GLU A 7 -5.50 -10.63 3.51
C GLU A 7 -4.77 -9.29 3.34
N CYS A 8 -5.41 -8.28 2.76
CA CYS A 8 -4.82 -6.95 2.61
C CYS A 8 -4.61 -6.27 3.98
N ILE A 9 -5.62 -6.35 4.85
CA ILE A 9 -5.56 -5.83 6.21
C ILE A 9 -4.49 -6.55 7.03
N GLU A 10 -4.40 -7.88 6.92
CA GLU A 10 -3.37 -8.67 7.60
C GLU A 10 -1.95 -8.34 7.14
N VAL A 11 -1.74 -8.16 5.83
CA VAL A 11 -0.44 -7.74 5.27
C VAL A 11 -0.06 -6.37 5.79
N PHE A 12 -0.96 -5.40 5.72
CA PHE A 12 -0.70 -4.06 6.23
C PHE A 12 -0.36 -4.09 7.72
N LEU A 13 -1.17 -4.75 8.56
CA LEU A 13 -0.89 -4.85 10.00
C LEU A 13 0.47 -5.46 10.33
N ARG A 14 0.88 -6.48 9.57
CA ARG A 14 2.16 -7.17 9.74
C ARG A 14 3.33 -6.29 9.34
N ASP A 15 3.21 -5.61 8.19
CA ASP A 15 4.33 -4.97 7.52
C ASP A 15 4.32 -3.44 7.67
N GLN A 16 3.34 -2.84 8.36
CA GLN A 16 3.20 -1.38 8.56
C GLN A 16 4.49 -0.70 9.06
N SER A 17 5.37 -1.44 9.73
CA SER A 17 6.69 -0.94 10.16
C SER A 17 7.64 -0.57 9.00
N GLN A 18 7.32 -0.97 7.77
CA GLN A 18 8.08 -0.56 6.58
C GLN A 18 7.83 0.92 6.21
N LEU A 19 6.66 1.45 6.60
CA LEU A 19 6.21 2.81 6.32
C LEU A 19 6.21 3.70 7.57
N PHE A 20 5.82 3.15 8.73
CA PHE A 20 5.68 3.89 9.98
C PHE A 20 6.64 3.38 11.06
N ASP A 21 7.29 4.29 11.79
CA ASP A 21 8.20 3.93 12.90
C ASP A 21 7.47 3.30 14.11
N GLU A 22 6.18 3.61 14.27
CA GLU A 22 5.30 3.08 15.32
C GLU A 22 4.02 2.51 14.68
N PRO A 23 3.42 1.45 15.25
CA PRO A 23 2.20 0.88 14.69
C PRO A 23 1.06 1.90 14.72
N VAL A 24 0.49 2.16 13.55
CA VAL A 24 -0.67 3.05 13.37
C VAL A 24 -1.99 2.32 13.64
N ALA A 25 -1.98 0.98 13.62
CA ALA A 25 -3.11 0.13 13.95
C ALA A 25 -2.66 -1.15 14.68
N GLU A 26 -3.45 -1.59 15.67
CA GLU A 26 -3.22 -2.84 16.41
C GLU A 26 -4.27 -3.92 16.08
N THR A 27 -5.43 -3.55 15.55
CA THR A 27 -6.50 -4.50 15.17
C THR A 27 -6.89 -4.39 13.69
N PRO A 28 -7.51 -5.45 13.11
CA PRO A 28 -8.02 -5.40 11.74
C PRO A 28 -8.97 -4.23 11.48
N GLU A 29 -9.85 -3.91 12.43
CA GLU A 29 -10.78 -2.79 12.31
C GLU A 29 -10.07 -1.43 12.33
N GLU A 30 -9.01 -1.28 13.14
CA GLU A 30 -8.20 -0.06 13.15
C GLU A 30 -7.41 0.10 11.85
N ALA A 31 -6.86 -0.99 11.33
CA ALA A 31 -6.15 -0.99 10.05
C ALA A 31 -7.09 -0.69 8.89
N GLU A 32 -8.28 -1.29 8.83
CA GLU A 32 -9.27 -0.97 7.80
C GLU A 32 -9.66 0.50 7.85
N ALA A 33 -9.95 1.04 9.03
CA ALA A 33 -10.27 2.46 9.20
C ALA A 33 -9.10 3.38 8.79
N PHE A 34 -7.87 3.01 9.15
CA PHE A 34 -6.67 3.76 8.77
C PHE A 34 -6.48 3.77 7.25
N LEU A 35 -6.60 2.61 6.60
CA LEU A 35 -6.43 2.49 5.15
C LEU A 35 -7.53 3.26 4.39
N GLU A 36 -8.78 3.26 4.89
CA GLU A 36 -9.86 4.08 4.35
C GLU A 36 -9.58 5.59 4.51
N ASP A 37 -9.07 6.01 5.67
CA ASP A 37 -8.73 7.41 5.96
C ASP A 37 -7.52 7.90 5.12
N CYS A 38 -6.52 7.04 4.92
CA CYS A 38 -5.36 7.27 4.05
C CYS A 38 -5.68 7.18 2.56
N MET A 39 -6.92 6.87 2.18
CA MET A 39 -7.33 6.65 0.79
C MET A 39 -6.44 5.62 0.07
N ALA A 40 -6.01 4.58 0.79
CA ALA A 40 -5.15 3.55 0.24
C ALA A 40 -5.84 2.81 -0.91
N VAL A 41 -5.05 2.34 -1.87
CA VAL A 41 -5.56 1.71 -3.09
C VAL A 41 -4.94 0.33 -3.30
N VAL A 42 -5.73 -0.61 -3.80
CA VAL A 42 -5.24 -1.92 -4.24
C VAL A 42 -5.19 -1.94 -5.76
N LEU A 43 -4.03 -2.29 -6.31
CA LEU A 43 -3.72 -2.29 -7.73
C LEU A 43 -3.29 -3.68 -8.17
N ASP A 44 -3.57 -4.04 -9.42
CA ASP A 44 -3.40 -5.39 -9.95
C ASP A 44 -2.01 -5.61 -10.60
N SER A 45 -1.18 -4.58 -10.71
CA SER A 45 0.17 -4.66 -11.28
C SER A 45 1.11 -3.53 -10.82
N LEU A 46 2.42 -3.73 -10.93
CA LEU A 46 3.43 -2.68 -10.67
C LEU A 46 3.35 -1.52 -11.68
N GLU A 47 2.85 -1.77 -12.89
CA GLU A 47 2.63 -0.72 -13.87
C GLU A 47 1.54 0.23 -13.41
N GLU A 48 0.44 -0.30 -12.87
CA GLU A 48 -0.63 0.51 -12.24
C GLU A 48 -0.13 1.24 -10.99
N VAL A 49 0.70 0.60 -10.16
CA VAL A 49 1.34 1.25 -8.99
C VAL A 49 2.16 2.45 -9.45
N LYS A 50 2.98 2.28 -10.48
CA LYS A 50 3.78 3.36 -11.03
C LYS A 50 2.90 4.51 -11.53
N GLU A 51 1.88 4.21 -12.35
CA GLU A 51 0.95 5.22 -12.87
C GLU A 51 0.26 5.97 -11.73
N TYR A 52 -0.21 5.25 -10.70
CA TYR A 52 -0.83 5.86 -9.52
C TYR A 52 0.12 6.80 -8.77
N LEU A 53 1.36 6.38 -8.54
CA LEU A 53 2.37 7.22 -7.88
C LEU A 53 2.70 8.47 -8.70
N GLU A 54 2.84 8.34 -10.03
CA GLU A 54 3.02 9.49 -10.93
C GLU A 54 1.82 10.47 -10.87
N GLU A 55 0.58 9.94 -10.82
CA GLU A 55 -0.65 10.74 -10.71
C GLU A 55 -0.80 11.43 -9.34
N SER A 56 -0.40 10.76 -8.25
CA SER A 56 -0.31 11.33 -6.90
C SER A 56 0.80 12.37 -6.76
N GLY A 57 1.70 12.48 -7.75
CA GLY A 57 2.79 13.46 -7.79
C GLY A 57 4.08 12.99 -7.11
N ALA A 58 4.24 11.69 -6.88
CA ALA A 58 5.50 11.10 -6.45
C ALA A 58 6.53 11.14 -7.59
N ASP A 59 7.79 11.38 -7.23
CA ASP A 59 8.90 11.41 -8.19
C ASP A 59 9.41 10.00 -8.49
N VAL A 60 8.69 9.29 -9.35
CA VAL A 60 9.05 7.94 -9.81
C VAL A 60 9.60 7.93 -11.25
N ASP A 61 9.93 9.10 -11.79
CA ASP A 61 10.54 9.23 -13.12
C ASP A 61 11.93 8.57 -13.11
N GLY A 62 12.16 7.68 -14.07
CA GLY A 62 13.41 6.92 -14.17
C GLY A 62 13.54 5.75 -13.18
N MET A 63 12.62 5.56 -12.23
CA MET A 63 12.60 4.37 -11.37
C MET A 63 12.16 3.13 -12.16
N THR A 64 12.85 2.03 -11.88
CA THR A 64 12.47 0.70 -12.36
C THR A 64 11.29 0.15 -11.56
N LEU A 65 10.53 -0.79 -12.13
CA LEU A 65 9.40 -1.42 -11.41
C LEU A 65 9.85 -2.10 -10.12
N GLN A 66 11.08 -2.63 -10.08
CA GLN A 66 11.63 -3.24 -8.88
C GLN A 66 11.93 -2.20 -7.80
N GLU A 67 12.46 -1.03 -8.15
CA GLU A 67 12.67 0.06 -7.19
C GLU A 67 11.34 0.62 -6.66
N ILE A 68 10.27 0.57 -7.45
CA ILE A 68 8.92 0.93 -7.03
C ILE A 68 8.34 -0.15 -6.09
N GLU A 69 8.52 -1.43 -6.42
CA GLU A 69 8.11 -2.55 -5.57
C GLU A 69 8.79 -2.52 -4.20
N ASP A 70 10.06 -2.08 -4.15
CA ASP A 70 10.85 -1.95 -2.92
C ASP A 70 10.52 -0.66 -2.11
N ALA A 71 9.59 0.18 -2.58
CA ALA A 71 9.22 1.41 -1.87
C ALA A 71 8.40 1.13 -0.60
N SER A 72 8.68 1.87 0.48
CA SER A 72 8.00 1.73 1.78
C SER A 72 6.48 1.89 1.70
N GLU A 73 5.97 2.69 0.78
CA GLU A 73 4.54 2.92 0.55
C GLU A 73 3.84 1.79 -0.23
N VAL A 74 4.60 0.84 -0.77
CA VAL A 74 4.10 -0.27 -1.60
C VAL A 74 4.17 -1.59 -0.82
N PHE A 75 3.01 -2.20 -0.61
CA PHE A 75 2.84 -3.46 0.11
C PHE A 75 2.47 -4.57 -0.88
N VAL A 76 3.29 -5.62 -0.94
CA VAL A 76 3.05 -6.76 -1.83
C VAL A 76 1.94 -7.64 -1.26
N LEU A 77 0.87 -7.82 -2.02
CA LEU A 77 -0.26 -8.68 -1.66
C LEU A 77 -0.19 -10.04 -2.40
N PRO A 78 -0.94 -11.04 -1.92
CA PRO A 78 -1.16 -12.27 -2.68
C PRO A 78 -1.73 -12.00 -4.08
N GLU A 79 -1.60 -13.01 -4.95
CA GLU A 79 -2.06 -12.94 -6.35
C GLU A 79 -1.34 -11.92 -7.25
N GLY A 80 -0.25 -11.29 -6.76
CA GLY A 80 0.50 -10.29 -7.52
C GLY A 80 -0.16 -8.92 -7.52
N LYS A 81 -0.97 -8.63 -6.50
CA LYS A 81 -1.56 -7.31 -6.24
C LYS A 81 -0.67 -6.48 -5.34
N TYR A 82 -0.94 -5.20 -5.27
CA TYR A 82 -0.17 -4.25 -4.46
C TYR A 82 -1.12 -3.30 -3.74
N LEU A 83 -0.88 -3.08 -2.46
CA LEU A 83 -1.52 -2.03 -1.68
C LEU A 83 -0.57 -0.83 -1.64
N VAL A 84 -1.05 0.36 -2.03
CA VAL A 84 -0.31 1.62 -1.93
C VAL A 84 -0.92 2.45 -0.81
N VAL A 85 -0.09 2.87 0.14
CA VAL A 85 -0.48 3.67 1.31
C VAL A 85 0.37 4.92 1.37
N GLU A 86 -0.25 6.09 1.29
CA GLU A 86 0.47 7.36 1.49
C GLU A 86 0.83 7.53 2.98
N GLY A 87 2.12 7.82 3.25
CA GLY A 87 2.69 8.00 4.59
C GLY A 87 2.76 9.44 5.09
#